data_AF-A0A9W9SIM6-F1
#
_entry.id   AF-A0A9W9SIM6-F1
#
_cell.length_a   1.000
_cell.length_b   1.000
_cell.length_c   1.000
_cell.angle_alpha   90.00
_cell.angle_beta   90.00
_cell.angle_gamma   90.00
#
_symmetry.space_group_name_H-M   'P 1'
#
loop_
_entity.id
_entity.type
_entity.pdbx_description
1 polymer ?
#
loop_
_entity_poly.entity_id
_entity_poly.type
_entity_poly.pdbx_seq_one_letter_code
_entity_poly.pdbx_strand_id
1 'polypeptide(L)'
;MEWSFAKDGKGFKSMLLQVLSRMPTKREPAVRLGAFVTGRDLVVRLGNNRQNVEAFAIRTVGDVASTPCSHCNRNKGPFSLCVTIPRAGCLWLLPP
;
A
#
# COMPACT_ATOMS: atom_id res chain seq x y z
N MET A 1 13.89 -11.66 6.79
CA MET A 1 12.55 -11.12 7.07
C MET A 1 11.76 -11.20 5.78
N GLU A 2 11.14 -12.36 5.52
CA GLU A 2 10.25 -12.52 4.37
C GLU A 2 8.86 -12.04 4.77
N TRP A 3 8.22 -11.23 3.93
CA TRP A 3 6.82 -10.81 4.11
C TRP A 3 5.87 -12.00 3.94
N SER A 4 5.91 -12.93 4.90
CA SER A 4 5.17 -14.20 4.90
C SER A 4 3.66 -14.01 4.81
N PHE A 5 3.13 -12.84 5.15
CA PHE A 5 1.72 -12.49 4.98
C PHE A 5 1.36 -12.12 3.54
N ALA A 6 2.33 -11.66 2.76
CA ALA A 6 2.16 -11.25 1.36
C ALA A 6 2.66 -12.29 0.37
N LYS A 7 3.64 -13.10 0.75
CA LYS A 7 4.28 -14.11 -0.09
C LYS A 7 4.10 -15.51 0.45
N ASP A 8 3.99 -16.46 -0.47
CA ASP A 8 4.07 -17.90 -0.22
C ASP A 8 5.17 -18.47 -1.11
N GLY A 9 6.33 -18.76 -0.52
CA GLY A 9 7.56 -19.03 -1.26
C GLY A 9 7.88 -17.91 -2.27
N LYS A 10 7.89 -18.25 -3.56
CA LYS A 10 8.18 -17.30 -4.65
C LYS A 10 6.96 -16.51 -5.15
N GLY A 11 5.74 -16.87 -4.72
CA GLY A 11 4.50 -16.27 -5.19
C GLY A 11 3.90 -15.24 -4.22
N PHE A 12 2.95 -14.43 -4.70
CA PHE A 12 2.14 -13.56 -3.84
C PHE A 12 0.82 -14.24 -3.45
N LYS A 13 0.46 -14.18 -2.17
CA LYS A 13 -0.78 -14.77 -1.61
C LYS A 13 -2.05 -14.08 -2.10
N SER A 14 -1.95 -12.81 -2.47
CA SER A 14 -3.09 -12.01 -2.92
C SER A 14 -3.10 -11.85 -4.43
N MET A 15 -4.27 -12.08 -5.05
CA MET A 15 -4.50 -11.75 -6.46
C MET A 15 -4.20 -10.27 -6.75
N LEU A 16 -4.52 -9.37 -5.80
CA LEU A 16 -4.20 -7.96 -5.92
C LEU A 16 -2.69 -7.74 -6.00
N LEU A 17 -1.91 -8.32 -5.08
CA LEU A 17 -0.44 -8.22 -5.12
C LEU A 17 0.16 -8.80 -6.41
N GLN A 18 -0.40 -9.89 -6.94
CA GLN A 18 0.03 -10.46 -8.23
C GLN A 18 -0.23 -9.52 -9.41
N VAL A 19 -1.37 -8.81 -9.40
CA VAL A 19 -1.66 -7.79 -10.41
C VAL A 19 -0.71 -6.61 -10.27
N LEU A 20 -0.54 -6.10 -9.04
CA LEU A 20 0.32 -4.95 -8.74
C LEU A 20 1.78 -5.20 -9.10
N SER A 21 2.28 -6.42 -8.89
CA SER A 21 3.68 -6.77 -9.22
C SER A 21 3.99 -6.72 -10.71
N ARG A 22 2.96 -6.72 -11.58
CA ARG A 22 3.10 -6.61 -13.03
C ARG A 22 2.91 -5.19 -13.54
N MET A 23 2.56 -4.24 -12.67
CA MET A 23 2.38 -2.85 -13.04
C MET A 23 3.72 -2.10 -12.96
N PRO A 24 3.96 -1.11 -13.85
CA PRO A 24 5.15 -0.30 -13.76
C PRO A 24 5.14 0.53 -12.48
N THR A 25 6.27 0.56 -11.78
CA THR A 25 6.48 1.44 -10.63
C THR A 25 6.46 2.89 -11.11
N LYS A 26 5.57 3.70 -10.54
CA LYS A 26 5.41 5.12 -10.88
C LYS A 26 6.15 6.03 -9.91
N ARG A 27 6.39 5.57 -8.68
CA ARG A 27 6.98 6.38 -7.60
C ARG A 27 7.51 5.53 -6.46
N GLU A 28 8.44 6.14 -5.74
CA GLU A 28 8.92 5.60 -4.48
C GLU A 28 7.83 5.68 -3.39
N PRO A 29 7.78 4.68 -2.49
CA PRO A 29 6.83 4.66 -1.39
C PRO A 29 7.25 5.65 -0.31
N ALA A 30 6.69 6.86 -0.37
CA ALA A 30 6.84 7.87 0.68
C ALA A 30 5.74 7.73 1.74
N VAL A 31 6.18 7.65 3.01
CA VAL A 31 5.32 7.67 4.19
C VAL A 31 5.33 9.06 4.84
N ARG A 32 4.31 9.38 5.65
CA ARG A 32 4.28 10.65 6.38
C ARG A 32 5.34 10.68 7.49
N LEU A 33 5.96 11.85 7.67
CA LEU A 33 6.86 12.09 8.80
C LEU A 33 6.11 11.87 10.11
N GLY A 34 6.72 11.12 11.02
CA GLY A 34 6.12 10.74 12.31
C GLY A 34 5.15 9.56 12.27
N ALA A 35 4.81 9.00 11.10
CA ALA A 35 3.99 7.80 11.02
C ALA A 35 4.72 6.53 11.52
N PHE A 36 6.06 6.56 11.52
CA PHE A 36 6.93 5.46 11.93
C PHE A 36 8.14 6.01 12.68
N VAL A 37 8.61 5.27 13.69
CA VAL A 37 9.76 5.69 14.53
C VAL A 37 11.10 5.42 13.82
N THR A 38 11.17 4.34 13.05
CA THR A 38 12.36 3.94 12.27
C THR A 38 11.96 3.21 10.99
N GLY A 39 12.90 3.06 10.04
CA GLY A 39 12.69 2.21 8.87
C GLY A 39 12.40 0.74 9.20
N ARG A 40 12.86 0.22 10.34
CA ARG A 40 12.50 -1.13 10.81
C ARG A 40 11.04 -1.20 11.28
N ASP A 41 10.57 -0.21 12.01
CA ASP A 41 9.17 -0.12 12.45
C ASP A 41 8.22 -0.07 11.24
N LEU A 42 8.62 0.63 10.18
CA LEU A 42 7.92 0.61 8.90
C LEU A 42 7.80 -0.81 8.32
N VAL A 43 8.93 -1.52 8.18
CA VAL A 43 8.93 -2.87 7.58
C VAL A 43 8.13 -3.86 8.41
N VAL A 44 8.21 -3.78 9.74
CA VAL A 44 7.43 -4.64 10.65
C VAL A 44 5.94 -4.34 10.52
N ARG A 45 5.51 -3.08 10.63
CA ARG A 45 4.09 -2.72 10.54
C ARG A 45 3.49 -3.05 9.18
N LEU A 46 4.25 -2.83 8.10
CA LEU A 46 3.82 -3.20 6.75
C LEU A 46 3.73 -4.72 6.59
N GLY A 47 4.75 -5.44 7.05
CA GLY A 47 4.83 -6.89 6.90
C GLY A 47 3.85 -7.68 7.77
N ASN A 48 3.32 -7.09 8.84
CA ASN A 48 2.44 -7.76 9.81
C ASN A 48 1.02 -8.05 9.28
N ASN A 49 0.61 -7.46 8.15
CA ASN A 49 -0.70 -7.76 7.57
C ASN A 49 -0.70 -7.60 6.04
N ARG A 50 -1.45 -8.46 5.35
CA ARG A 50 -1.60 -8.48 3.89
C ARG A 50 -2.09 -7.12 3.36
N GLN A 51 -3.10 -6.52 4.00
CA GLN A 51 -3.68 -5.25 3.61
C GLN A 51 -2.66 -4.11 3.62
N ASN A 52 -1.72 -4.13 4.57
CA ASN A 52 -0.68 -3.10 4.66
C ASN A 52 0.33 -3.24 3.50
N VAL A 53 0.70 -4.47 3.17
CA VAL A 53 1.56 -4.74 2.01
C VAL A 53 0.86 -4.36 0.70
N GLU A 54 -0.44 -4.66 0.58
CA GLU A 54 -1.25 -4.24 -0.57
C GLU A 54 -1.29 -2.72 -0.69
N ALA A 55 -1.62 -2.00 0.40
CA ALA A 55 -1.66 -0.54 0.40
C ALA A 55 -0.30 0.08 0.03
N PHE A 56 0.79 -0.53 0.50
CA PHE A 56 2.15 -0.12 0.14
C PHE A 56 2.46 -0.34 -1.35
N ALA A 57 2.11 -1.50 -1.90
CA ALA A 57 2.30 -1.79 -3.32
C ALA A 57 1.43 -0.89 -4.21
N ILE A 58 0.21 -0.56 -3.78
CA ILE A 58 -0.67 0.38 -4.49
C ILE A 58 -0.05 1.77 -4.52
N ARG A 59 0.60 2.19 -3.43
CA ARG A 59 1.28 3.48 -3.34
C ARG A 59 2.37 3.66 -4.39
N THR A 60 3.06 2.59 -4.78
CA THR A 60 4.17 2.64 -5.75
C THR A 60 3.72 2.58 -7.20
N VAL A 61 2.63 1.86 -7.51
CA VAL A 61 2.18 1.65 -8.91
C VAL A 61 0.91 2.43 -9.30
N GLY A 62 0.11 2.87 -8.34
CA GLY A 62 -1.14 3.59 -8.61
C GLY A 62 -0.92 5.00 -9.13
N ASP A 63 -1.98 5.65 -9.57
CA ASP A 63 -2.04 7.07 -9.96
C ASP A 63 -2.44 7.95 -8.77
N VAL A 64 -2.04 9.22 -8.75
CA VAL A 64 -2.51 10.16 -7.72
C VAL A 64 -4.03 10.32 -7.90
N ALA A 65 -4.79 10.15 -6.82
CA ALA A 65 -6.22 10.40 -6.85
C ALA A 65 -6.48 11.90 -7.03
N SER A 66 -7.26 12.30 -8.04
CA SER A 66 -7.71 13.69 -8.18
C SER A 66 -8.55 14.14 -6.99
N THR A 67 -9.31 13.21 -6.41
CA THR A 67 -10.07 13.43 -5.17
C THR A 67 -9.56 12.47 -4.09
N PRO A 68 -8.91 12.97 -3.02
CA PRO A 68 -8.43 12.11 -1.95
C PRO A 68 -9.60 11.49 -1.17
N CYS A 69 -9.43 10.26 -0.69
CA CYS A 69 -10.41 9.66 0.21
C CYS A 69 -10.48 10.43 1.55
N SER A 70 -11.57 10.25 2.30
CA SER A 70 -11.81 10.93 3.57
C SER A 70 -10.65 10.79 4.59
N HIS A 71 -9.98 9.63 4.60
CA HIS A 71 -8.84 9.36 5.47
C HIS A 71 -7.59 10.15 5.07
N CYS A 72 -7.25 10.15 3.78
CA CYS A 72 -6.13 10.93 3.26
C CYS A 72 -6.38 12.43 3.41
N ASN A 73 -7.62 12.88 3.18
CA ASN A 73 -8.01 14.28 3.35
C ASN A 73 -7.89 14.74 4.82
N ARG A 74 -8.16 13.85 5.78
CA ARG A 74 -8.01 14.10 7.22
C ARG A 74 -6.59 13.85 7.74
N ASN A 75 -5.62 13.57 6.88
CA ASN A 75 -4.24 13.22 7.25
C ASN A 75 -4.13 12.02 8.22
N LYS A 76 -5.11 11.10 8.20
CA LYS A 76 -5.17 9.93 9.09
C LYS A 76 -4.54 8.66 8.49
N GLY A 77 -4.06 8.73 7.24
CA GLY A 77 -3.39 7.61 6.57
C GLY A 77 -1.88 7.64 6.74
N PRO A 78 -1.19 6.49 6.62
CA PRO A 78 0.27 6.41 6.75
C PRO A 78 1.03 7.05 5.57
N PHE A 79 0.34 7.27 4.44
CA PHE A 79 0.92 7.80 3.21
C PHE A 79 0.58 9.27 2.99
N SER A 80 1.51 9.99 2.37
CA SER A 80 1.37 11.42 2.06
C SER A 80 0.35 11.72 0.96
N LEU A 81 0.13 10.78 0.04
CA LEU A 81 -0.77 10.96 -1.10
C LEU A 81 -1.83 9.86 -1.13
N CYS A 82 -3.02 10.24 -1.58
CA CYS A 82 -4.07 9.29 -1.94
C CYS A 82 -3.81 8.79 -3.37
N VAL A 83 -3.99 7.49 -3.59
CA VAL A 83 -3.69 6.86 -4.87
C VAL A 83 -4.82 5.94 -5.29
N THR A 84 -5.02 5.78 -6.59
CA THR A 84 -6.02 4.86 -7.16
C THR A 84 -5.39 3.98 -8.22
N ILE A 85 -6.03 2.85 -8.51
CA ILE A 85 -5.60 1.93 -9.55
C ILE A 85 -6.76 1.72 -10.50
N PRO A 86 -6.64 2.12 -11.77
CA PRO A 86 -7.76 2.09 -12.71
C PRO A 86 -8.27 0.67 -13.04
N ARG A 87 -7.54 -0.38 -12.66
CA ARG A 87 -7.90 -1.79 -12.90
C ARG A 87 -8.26 -2.61 -11.65
N ALA A 88 -8.19 -2.01 -10.46
CA ALA A 88 -8.70 -2.63 -9.24
C ALA A 88 -9.94 -1.83 -8.85
N GLY A 89 -11.11 -2.29 -9.29
CA GLY A 89 -12.39 -1.65 -9.00
C GLY A 89 -12.45 -1.24 -7.54
N CYS A 90 -12.60 0.07 -7.31
CA CYS A 90 -12.87 0.69 -6.02
C CYS A 90 -12.14 0.06 -4.81
N LEU A 91 -10.92 0.54 -4.54
CA LEU A 91 -10.20 0.31 -3.28
C LEU A 91 -10.87 0.98 -2.05
N TRP A 92 -12.18 1.26 -2.12
CA TRP A 92 -13.02 1.75 -1.03
C TRP A 92 -13.41 0.63 -0.04
N LEU A 93 -12.96 -0.62 -0.28
CA LEU A 93 -13.30 -1.82 0.51
C LEU A 93 -12.26 -2.19 1.59
N LEU A 94 -11.50 -1.24 2.11
CA LEU A 94 -10.80 -1.46 3.39
C LEU A 94 -11.76 -1.02 4.52
N PRO A 95 -12.39 -1.97 5.24
CA PRO A 95 -13.12 -1.61 6.45
C PRO A 95 -12.16 -1.02 7.49
N PRO A 96 -12.67 -0.23 8.46
CA PRO A 96 -11.89 0.37 9.55
C PRO A 96 -11.11 -0.67 10.37
#